data_AF-A0A971NW29-F1
#
_entry.id   AF-A0A971NW29-F1
#
_cell.length_a   1.000
_cell.length_b   1.000
_cell.length_c   1.000
_cell.angle_alpha   90.00
_cell.angle_beta   90.00
_cell.angle_gamma   90.00
#
_symmetry.space_group_name_H-M   'P 1'
#
loop_
_entity.id
_entity.type
_entity.pdbx_description
1 polymer ?
#
loop_
_entity_poly.entity_id
_entity_poly.type
_entity_poly.pdbx_seq_one_letter_code
_entity_poly.pdbx_strand_id
1 'polypeptide(L)' 'MNKWKSLLSSRKFWAAVIGLVVMVLKMWRPDLPIDADEVAGLVTVLAVYILGTAIEDGLSAATRL' A
#
# COMPACT_ATOMS: atom_id res chain seq x y z
N MET A 1 2.65 -9.29 -21.72
CA MET A 1 1.60 -9.35 -20.67
C MET A 1 0.85 -8.03 -20.65
N ASN A 2 -0.49 -8.02 -20.64
CA ASN A 2 -1.28 -6.78 -20.69
C ASN A 2 -0.94 -5.85 -19.53
N LYS A 3 -0.68 -4.56 -19.81
CA LYS A 3 -0.25 -3.52 -18.85
C LYS A 3 -1.13 -3.47 -17.59
N TRP A 4 -2.42 -3.66 -17.77
CA TRP A 4 -3.43 -3.78 -16.70
C TRP A 4 -3.21 -4.97 -15.76
N LYS A 5 -2.81 -6.14 -16.28
CA LYS A 5 -2.46 -7.30 -15.45
C LYS A 5 -1.19 -7.06 -14.62
N SER A 6 -0.25 -6.26 -15.14
CA SER A 6 0.96 -5.90 -14.40
C SER A 6 0.67 -4.93 -13.25
N LEU A 7 -0.20 -3.93 -13.47
CA LEU A 7 -0.62 -2.99 -12.42
C LEU A 7 -1.41 -3.69 -11.30
N LEU A 8 -2.37 -4.54 -11.67
CA LEU A 8 -3.17 -5.33 -10.72
C LEU A 8 -2.39 -6.45 -10.04
N SER A 9 -1.19 -6.80 -10.54
CA SER A 9 -0.29 -7.74 -9.86
C SER A 9 0.73 -7.04 -8.94
N SER A 10 0.78 -5.70 -8.96
CA SER A 10 1.77 -4.94 -8.21
C SER A 10 1.42 -4.89 -6.71
N ARG A 11 2.33 -5.37 -5.87
CA ARG A 11 2.17 -5.43 -4.41
C ARG A 11 1.95 -4.05 -3.77
N LYS A 12 2.54 -3.01 -4.37
CA LYS A 12 2.40 -1.60 -3.96
C LYS A 12 1.01 -1.05 -4.24
N PHE A 13 0.38 -1.50 -5.32
CA PHE A 13 -0.99 -1.14 -5.67
C PHE A 13 -1.96 -1.72 -4.65
N TRP A 14 -1.82 -3.01 -4.33
CA TRP A 14 -2.66 -3.66 -3.31
C TRP A 14 -2.44 -3.08 -1.91
N ALA A 15 -1.22 -2.72 -1.52
CA ALA A 15 -0.94 -2.04 -0.26
C ALA A 15 -1.69 -0.69 -0.15
N ALA A 16 -1.68 0.13 -1.20
CA ALA A 16 -2.42 1.39 -1.24
C ALA A 16 -3.95 1.15 -1.23
N VAL A 17 -4.44 0.14 -1.96
CA VAL A 17 -5.86 -0.23 -1.98
C VAL A 17 -6.33 -0.68 -0.60
N ILE A 18 -5.53 -1.48 0.13
CA ILE A 18 -5.87 -1.92 1.49
C ILE A 18 -5.98 -0.71 2.43
N GLY A 19 -5.00 0.21 2.39
CA GLY A 19 -5.06 1.45 3.17
C GLY A 19 -6.33 2.27 2.87
N LEU A 20 -6.66 2.43 1.59
CA LEU A 20 -7.87 3.14 1.16
C LEU A 20 -9.16 2.44 1.63
N VAL A 21 -9.23 1.10 1.50
CA VAL A 21 -10.39 0.31 1.94
C VAL A 21 -10.61 0.46 3.43
N VAL A 22 -9.55 0.38 4.25
CA VAL A 22 -9.67 0.59 5.71
C VAL A 22 -10.20 1.98 6.03
N MET A 23 -9.73 3.00 5.32
CA MET A 23 -10.19 4.39 5.50
C MET A 23 -11.68 4.55 5.16
N VAL A 24 -12.12 3.96 4.05
CA VAL A 24 -13.54 3.97 3.62
C VAL A 24 -14.42 3.18 4.58
N LEU A 25 -13.97 2.01 5.03
CA LEU A 25 -14.70 1.18 6.00
C LEU A 25 -14.88 1.91 7.33
N LYS A 26 -13.86 2.59 7.84
CA LYS A 26 -13.96 3.41 9.05
C LYS A 26 -14.95 4.55 8.90
N MET A 27 -15.07 5.12 7.69
CA MET A 27 -16.07 6.15 7.41
C MET A 27 -17.51 5.61 7.37
N TRP A 28 -17.72 4.41 6.83
CA TRP A 28 -19.05 3.78 6.74
C TRP A 28 -19.49 3.07 8.02
N ARG A 29 -18.53 2.58 8.83
CA ARG A 29 -18.75 1.92 10.12
C ARG A 29 -17.85 2.57 11.18
N PRO A 30 -18.28 3.70 11.76
CA PRO A 30 -17.50 4.41 12.78
C PRO A 30 -17.33 3.59 14.08
N ASP A 31 -18.18 2.58 14.32
CA ASP A 31 -18.07 1.63 15.45
C ASP A 31 -16.98 0.55 15.26
N LEU A 32 -16.20 0.61 14.17
CA LEU A 32 -15.05 -0.26 14.03
C LEU A 32 -14.10 -0.01 15.21
N PRO A 33 -13.69 -1.05 15.96
CA PRO A 33 -12.75 -0.93 17.08
C PRO A 33 -11.32 -0.77 16.52
N ILE A 34 -11.13 0.31 15.77
CA ILE A 34 -9.86 0.71 15.21
C ILE A 34 -9.64 2.13 15.72
N ASP A 35 -8.68 2.34 16.59
CA ASP A 35 -8.38 3.66 17.15
C ASP A 35 -7.55 4.52 16.18
N ALA A 36 -7.37 5.80 16.48
CA ALA A 36 -6.57 6.70 15.64
C ALA A 36 -5.10 6.24 15.55
N ASP A 37 -4.53 5.77 16.66
CA ASP A 37 -3.17 5.23 16.74
C ASP A 37 -2.99 3.98 15.87
N GLU A 38 -3.98 3.09 15.82
CA GLU A 38 -3.92 1.87 15.00
C GLU A 38 -3.98 2.19 13.50
N VAL A 39 -4.80 3.17 13.11
CA VAL A 39 -4.82 3.67 11.72
C VAL A 39 -3.46 4.28 11.37
N ALA A 40 -2.89 5.10 12.26
CA ALA A 40 -1.58 5.71 12.04
C ALA A 40 -0.48 4.65 11.92
N GLY A 41 -0.51 3.62 12.77
CA GLY A 41 0.39 2.47 12.71
C GLY A 41 0.28 1.70 11.39
N LEU A 42 -0.95 1.39 10.96
CA LEU A 42 -1.22 0.74 9.68
C LEU A 42 -0.67 1.57 8.51
N VAL A 43 -0.97 2.87 8.47
CA VAL A 43 -0.50 3.78 7.42
C VAL A 43 1.02 3.85 7.41
N THR A 44 1.66 3.88 8.58
CA THR A 44 3.13 3.89 8.71
C THR A 44 3.74 2.62 8.14
N VAL A 45 3.20 1.45 8.47
CA VAL A 45 3.67 0.15 7.93
C VAL A 45 3.49 0.09 6.42
N LEU A 46 2.33 0.53 5.91
CA LEU A 46 2.07 0.58 4.47
C LEU A 46 3.03 1.53 3.75
N ALA A 47 3.29 2.71 4.31
CA ALA A 47 4.21 3.69 3.75
C ALA A 47 5.64 3.13 3.68
N VAL A 48 6.15 2.55 4.77
CA VAL A 48 7.48 1.94 4.83
C VAL A 48 7.59 0.78 3.83
N TYR A 49 6.58 -0.08 3.75
CA TYR A 49 6.53 -1.20 2.80
C TYR A 49 6.57 -0.71 1.34
N ILE A 50 5.70 0.25 0.99
CA ILE A 50 5.64 0.82 -0.37
C ILE A 50 6.98 1.47 -0.72
N LEU A 51 7.56 2.26 0.18
CA LEU A 51 8.88 2.87 -0.02
C LEU A 51 9.98 1.82 -0.23
N GLY A 52 10.01 0.77 0.59
CA GLY A 52 10.96 -0.34 0.42
C GLY A 52 10.86 -0.98 -0.96
N THR A 53 9.65 -1.32 -1.40
CA THR A 53 9.43 -1.88 -2.75
C THR A 53 9.70 -0.87 -3.89
N ALA A 54 9.60 0.43 -3.64
CA ALA A 54 9.95 1.45 -4.62
C ALA A 54 11.47 1.57 -4.77
N ILE A 55 12.21 1.51 -3.66
CA ILE A 55 13.67 1.52 -3.64
C ILE A 55 14.23 0.26 -4.29
N GLU A 56 13.71 -0.93 -3.95
CA GLU A 56 14.15 -2.21 -4.53
C GLU A 56 13.98 -2.23 -6.06
N ASP A 57 12.82 -1.77 -6.55
CA ASP A 57 12.57 -1.68 -7.98
C ASP A 57 13.47 -0.63 -8.67
N GLY A 58 13.68 0.53 -8.03
CA GLY A 58 14.54 1.59 -8.57
C GLY A 58 16.01 1.17 -8.65
N LEU A 59 16.51 0.50 -7.61
CA LEU A 59 17.86 -0.04 -7.57
C LEU A 59 18.06 -1.16 -8.60
N SER A 60 17.10 -2.09 -8.70
CA SER A 60 17.12 -3.17 -9.69
C SER A 60 17.10 -2.66 -11.13
N ALA A 61 16.46 -1.52 -11.38
CA ALA A 61 16.48 -0.85 -12.68
C ALA A 61 17.85 -0.19 -12.97
N ALA A 62 18.47 0.43 -11.96
CA ALA A 62 19.76 1.11 -12.10
C ALA A 62 20.93 0.14 -12.33
N THR A 63 20.94 -1.03 -11.67
CA THR A 63 22.01 -2.04 -11.82
C THR A 63 21.95 -2.79 -13.15
N ARG A 64 20.89 -2.64 -13.94
CA ARG A 64 20.75 -3.24 -15.29
C ARG A 64 21.37 -2.39 -16.42
N LEU A 65 21.96 -1.24 -16.10
CA LEU A 65 22.71 -0.37 -17.03
C LEU A 65 24.21 -0.66 -16.92
#